data_AF-A0A7R9ZMN6-F1
#
_entry.id   AF-A0A7R9ZMN6-F1
#
_cell.length_a   1.000
_cell.length_b   1.000
_cell.length_c   1.000
_cell.angle_alpha   90.00
_cell.angle_beta   90.00
_cell.angle_gamma   90.00
#
_symmetry.space_group_name_H-M   'P 1'
#
loop_
_entity.id
_entity.type
_entity.pdbx_description
1 polymer ?
#
loop_
_entity_poly.entity_id
_entity_poly.type
_entity_poly.pdbx_seq_one_letter_code
_entity_poly.pdbx_strand_id
1 'polypeptide(L)'
;FEYESTPEEFHLFTSNFAVAACEFTVRQAVNPLRKAFGFMIPEVWAAHKSCSALQDFGKKVLTAYRNNPNKSKRNTLIKMLETNQHDVSEKQKIAELVALIVAGFDTTGYTLAIILVLLAKHPDEMKSLQQSLLKGDSTQSNNHLKRVIT
;
A
#
# COMPACT_ATOMS: atom_id res chain seq x y z
N PHE A 1 1.83 3.94 -11.29
CA PHE A 1 1.34 4.70 -10.12
C PHE A 1 1.78 6.13 -10.36
N GLU A 2 0.91 7.13 -10.19
CA GLU A 2 1.17 8.50 -10.68
C GLU A 2 1.99 9.35 -9.68
N TYR A 3 2.27 8.81 -8.50
CA TYR A 3 3.11 9.42 -7.48
C TYR A 3 4.44 8.67 -7.36
N GLU A 4 5.56 9.37 -7.53
CA GLU A 4 6.89 8.82 -7.31
C GLU A 4 7.41 9.32 -5.96
N SER A 5 7.44 8.43 -4.96
CA SER A 5 8.04 8.72 -3.65
C SER A 5 9.55 8.58 -3.72
N THR A 6 10.29 9.48 -3.07
CA THR A 6 11.73 9.26 -2.87
C THR A 6 11.98 8.10 -1.90
N PRO A 7 13.15 7.43 -1.95
CA PRO A 7 13.49 6.36 -1.01
C PRO A 7 13.41 6.82 0.46
N GLU A 8 13.81 8.06 0.75
CA GLU A 8 13.78 8.64 2.10
C GLU A 8 12.35 8.87 2.57
N GLU A 9 11.48 9.37 1.69
CA GLU A 9 10.07 9.56 2.00
C GLU A 9 9.38 8.22 2.27
N PHE A 10 9.69 7.20 1.48
CA PHE A 10 9.15 5.86 1.69
C PHE A 10 9.64 5.25 3.01
N HIS A 11 10.93 5.38 3.33
CA HIS A 11 11.47 4.92 4.60
C HIS A 11 10.83 5.64 5.80
N LEU A 12 10.61 6.95 5.69
CA LEU A 12 9.91 7.74 6.70
C LEU A 12 8.45 7.27 6.86
N PHE A 13 7.77 6.97 5.74
CA PHE A 13 6.42 6.41 5.76
C PHE A 13 6.38 5.06 6.49
N THR A 14 7.25 4.11 6.16
CA THR A 14 7.28 2.78 6.79
C THR A 14 7.64 2.86 8.28
N SER A 15 8.56 3.74 8.66
CA SER A 15 8.94 3.95 10.05
C SER A 15 7.79 4.52 10.88
N ASN A 16 7.11 5.56 10.38
CA ASN A 16 5.94 6.13 11.04
C ASN A 16 4.78 5.12 11.13
N PHE A 17 4.58 4.32 10.08
CA PHE A 17 3.57 3.25 10.10
C PHE A 17 3.85 2.23 11.21
N ALA A 18 5.09 1.74 11.33
CA ALA A 18 5.44 0.77 12.36
C ALA A 18 5.18 1.29 13.78
N VAL A 19 5.53 2.55 14.06
CA VAL A 19 5.28 3.20 15.36
C VAL A 19 3.79 3.32 15.63
N ALA A 20 3.01 3.83 14.66
CA ALA A 20 1.57 4.01 14.81
C ALA A 20 0.84 2.67 14.97
N ALA A 21 1.17 1.67 14.14
CA ALA A 21 0.56 0.35 14.20
C ALA A 21 0.85 -0.33 15.53
N CYS A 22 2.10 -0.35 15.99
CA CYS A 22 2.46 -0.97 17.27
C CYS A 22 1.70 -0.36 18.44
N GLU A 23 1.57 0.96 18.49
CA GLU A 23 0.86 1.63 19.58
C GLU A 23 -0.66 1.42 19.52
N PHE A 24 -1.29 1.66 18.37
CA PHE A 24 -2.76 1.66 18.26
C PHE A 24 -3.38 0.27 18.10
N THR A 25 -2.65 -0.70 17.54
CA THR A 25 -3.19 -2.05 17.27
C THR A 25 -2.76 -3.09 18.31
N VAL A 26 -1.57 -2.94 18.89
CA VAL A 26 -1.05 -3.90 19.88
C VAL A 26 -1.13 -3.32 21.28
N ARG A 27 -0.39 -2.25 21.57
CA ARG A 27 -0.18 -1.76 22.94
C ARG A 27 -1.46 -1.24 23.60
N GLN A 28 -2.26 -0.47 22.87
CA GLN A 28 -3.54 0.02 23.40
C GLN A 28 -4.61 -1.07 23.45
N ALA A 29 -4.52 -2.11 22.61
CA ALA A 29 -5.43 -3.25 22.65
C ALA A 29 -5.19 -4.11 23.90
N VAL A 30 -3.92 -4.30 24.30
CA VAL A 30 -3.57 -5.10 25.49
C VAL A 30 -3.57 -4.29 26.80
N ASN A 31 -3.52 -2.95 26.74
CA ASN A 31 -3.53 -2.09 27.92
C ASN A 31 -4.51 -0.91 27.76
N PRO A 32 -5.77 -1.06 28.18
CA PRO A 32 -6.79 -0.02 28.09
C PRO A 32 -6.47 1.25 28.91
N LEU A 33 -5.69 1.14 30.00
CA LEU A 33 -5.26 2.30 30.79
C LEU A 33 -4.36 3.22 29.96
N ARG A 34 -3.62 2.67 29.00
CA ARG A 34 -2.79 3.41 28.05
C ARG A 34 -3.61 4.33 27.15
N LYS A 35 -4.89 4.02 26.92
CA LYS A 35 -5.83 4.88 26.21
C LYS A 35 -6.37 6.00 27.11
N ALA A 36 -6.67 5.70 28.38
CA ALA A 36 -7.20 6.68 29.33
C ALA A 36 -6.15 7.70 29.80
N PHE A 37 -4.91 7.26 29.99
CA PHE A 37 -3.80 8.08 30.50
C PHE A 37 -2.68 8.29 29.48
N GLY A 38 -2.97 8.05 28.20
CA GLY A 38 -2.00 8.15 27.11
C GLY A 38 -1.40 9.53 26.92
N PHE A 39 -2.05 10.58 27.43
CA PHE A 39 -1.51 11.94 27.37
C PHE A 39 -0.21 12.12 28.18
N MET A 40 0.11 11.22 29.13
CA MET A 40 1.37 11.27 29.89
C MET A 40 2.46 10.36 29.30
N ILE A 41 2.17 9.65 28.20
CA ILE A 41 3.02 8.60 27.65
C ILE A 41 3.68 9.11 26.37
N PRO A 42 5.01 9.37 26.38
CA PRO A 42 5.72 9.91 25.22
C PRO A 42 5.54 9.05 23.96
N GLU A 43 5.44 7.74 24.09
CA GLU A 43 5.23 6.83 22.96
C GLU A 43 3.86 7.01 22.31
N VAL A 44 2.82 7.33 23.09
CA VAL A 44 1.48 7.63 22.55
C VAL A 44 1.55 8.90 21.72
N TRP A 45 2.24 9.93 22.22
CA TRP A 45 2.46 11.17 21.45
C TRP A 45 3.25 10.92 20.18
N ALA A 46 4.31 10.11 20.25
CA ALA A 46 5.09 9.71 19.08
C ALA A 46 4.20 8.98 18.05
N ALA A 47 3.30 8.11 18.48
CA ALA A 47 2.35 7.44 17.60
C ALA A 47 1.33 8.39 16.96
N HIS A 48 0.81 9.37 17.72
CA HIS A 48 -0.04 10.43 17.14
C HIS A 48 0.70 11.28 16.12
N LYS A 49 1.94 11.67 16.42
CA LYS A 49 2.81 12.41 15.49
C LYS A 49 3.08 11.58 14.22
N SER A 50 3.32 10.28 14.38
CA SER A 50 3.50 9.34 13.27
C SER A 50 2.25 9.24 12.42
N CYS A 51 1.06 9.18 13.04
CA CYS A 51 -0.22 9.17 12.33
C CYS A 51 -0.45 10.47 11.55
N SER A 52 -0.08 11.63 12.11
CA SER A 52 -0.11 12.91 11.38
C SER A 52 0.80 12.87 10.15
N ALA A 53 2.03 12.36 10.29
CA ALA A 53 2.97 12.25 9.17
C ALA A 53 2.45 11.31 8.05
N LEU A 54 1.76 10.22 8.41
CA LEU A 54 1.10 9.35 7.44
C LEU A 54 -0.03 10.07 6.69
N GLN A 55 -0.83 10.88 7.39
CA GLN A 55 -1.86 11.71 6.75
C GLN A 55 -1.26 12.76 5.82
N ASP A 56 -0.15 13.40 6.23
CA ASP A 56 0.56 14.37 5.39
C ASP A 56 1.10 13.71 4.11
N PHE A 57 1.63 12.49 4.20
CA PHE A 57 2.01 11.70 3.04
C PHE A 57 0.81 11.41 2.12
N GLY A 58 -0.31 10.92 2.66
CA GLY A 58 -1.53 10.71 1.87
C GLY A 58 -2.03 11.98 1.19
N LYS A 59 -1.90 13.12 1.85
CA LYS A 59 -2.25 14.44 1.29
C LYS A 59 -1.37 14.80 0.10
N LYS A 60 -0.06 14.51 0.13
CA LYS A 60 0.84 14.69 -1.01
C LYS A 60 0.44 13.82 -2.20
N VAL A 61 0.17 12.52 -1.95
CA VAL A 61 -0.28 11.57 -2.98
C VAL A 61 -1.58 12.05 -3.66
N LEU A 62 -2.57 12.46 -2.86
CA LEU A 62 -3.84 12.96 -3.39
C LEU A 62 -3.67 14.27 -4.18
N THR A 63 -2.82 15.16 -3.69
CA THR A 63 -2.51 16.43 -4.38
C THR A 63 -1.81 16.19 -5.71
N ALA A 64 -0.85 15.27 -5.75
CA ALA A 64 -0.17 14.88 -6.99
C ALA A 64 -1.15 14.28 -8.01
N TYR A 65 -2.06 13.41 -7.56
CA TYR A 65 -3.14 12.90 -8.40
C TYR A 65 -4.05 14.02 -8.94
N ARG A 66 -4.43 14.99 -8.10
CA ARG A 66 -5.28 16.13 -8.50
C ARG A 66 -4.62 17.01 -9.56
N ASN A 67 -3.32 17.24 -9.42
CA ASN A 67 -2.52 18.11 -10.29
C ASN A 67 -2.06 17.42 -11.58
N ASN A 68 -2.18 16.10 -11.68
CA ASN A 68 -1.80 15.37 -12.87
C ASN A 68 -2.74 15.72 -14.05
N PRO A 69 -2.23 16.28 -15.17
CA PRO A 69 -3.04 16.58 -16.34
C PRO A 69 -3.52 15.30 -17.07
N ASN A 70 -2.79 14.19 -16.92
CA ASN A 70 -3.05 12.93 -17.59
C ASN A 70 -3.69 11.90 -16.65
N LYS A 71 -4.80 12.27 -16.01
CA LYS A 71 -5.52 11.37 -15.09
C LYS A 71 -6.01 10.12 -15.84
N SER A 72 -5.87 8.97 -15.20
CA SER A 72 -6.44 7.72 -15.74
C SER A 72 -7.94 7.86 -16.02
N LYS A 73 -8.36 7.50 -17.25
CA LYS A 73 -9.78 7.46 -17.63
C LYS A 73 -10.54 6.36 -16.89
N ARG A 74 -9.84 5.32 -16.41
CA ARG A 74 -10.41 4.17 -15.69
C ARG A 74 -10.91 4.56 -14.30
N ASN A 75 -11.79 3.75 -13.73
CA ASN A 75 -12.25 3.92 -12.35
C ASN A 75 -11.22 3.34 -11.37
N THR A 76 -10.12 4.06 -11.18
CA THR A 76 -9.12 3.74 -10.15
C THR A 76 -9.68 4.06 -8.77
N LEU A 77 -9.18 3.40 -7.73
CA LEU A 77 -9.63 3.64 -6.35
C LEU A 77 -9.43 5.10 -5.93
N ILE A 78 -8.29 5.71 -6.28
CA ILE A 78 -8.03 7.13 -6.00
C ILE A 78 -9.03 8.07 -6.73
N LYS A 79 -9.45 7.72 -7.96
CA LYS A 79 -10.50 8.45 -8.67
C LYS A 79 -11.85 8.29 -7.97
N MET A 80 -12.18 7.08 -7.53
CA MET A 80 -13.43 6.80 -6.81
C MET A 80 -13.49 7.54 -5.47
N LEU A 81 -12.38 7.59 -4.72
CA LEU A 81 -12.26 8.37 -3.48
C LEU A 81 -12.46 9.86 -3.71
N GLU A 82 -11.92 10.40 -4.82
CA GLU A 82 -12.08 11.81 -5.17
C GLU A 82 -13.49 12.16 -5.64
N THR A 83 -14.10 11.28 -6.46
CA THR A 83 -15.40 11.51 -7.12
C THR A 83 -16.58 11.10 -6.24
N ASN A 84 -16.33 10.54 -5.05
CA ASN A 84 -17.38 9.97 -4.20
C ASN A 84 -18.43 11.04 -3.85
N GLN A 85 -19.72 10.72 -4.06
CA GLN A 85 -20.85 11.67 -3.96
C GLN A 85 -21.36 11.85 -2.53
N HIS A 86 -21.01 10.94 -1.63
CA HIS A 86 -21.21 11.20 -0.21
C HIS A 86 -20.21 12.29 0.23
N ASP A 87 -20.67 13.27 1.00
CA ASP A 87 -19.88 14.36 1.59
C ASP A 87 -18.86 13.81 2.61
N VAL A 88 -17.91 13.02 2.13
CA VAL A 88 -16.82 12.45 2.90
C VAL A 88 -15.79 13.55 3.10
N SER A 89 -15.50 13.87 4.36
CA SER A 89 -14.50 14.89 4.68
C SER A 89 -13.15 14.58 4.03
N GLU A 90 -12.41 15.62 3.65
CA GLU A 90 -11.06 15.45 3.07
C GLU A 90 -10.14 14.60 3.95
N LYS A 91 -10.26 14.74 5.27
CA LYS A 91 -9.51 13.93 6.23
C LYS A 91 -9.83 12.45 6.11
N GLN A 92 -11.09 12.09 5.90
CA GLN A 92 -11.51 10.71 5.72
C GLN A 92 -11.02 10.14 4.38
N LYS A 93 -11.08 10.92 3.29
CA LYS A 93 -10.51 10.50 1.98
C LYS A 93 -9.01 10.21 2.10
N ILE A 94 -8.26 11.06 2.79
CA ILE A 94 -6.83 10.87 3.05
C ILE A 94 -6.59 9.62 3.90
N ALA A 95 -7.38 9.42 4.96
CA ALA A 95 -7.26 8.23 5.81
C ALA A 95 -7.51 6.94 5.04
N GLU A 96 -8.54 6.89 4.19
CA GLU A 96 -8.84 5.73 3.33
C GLU A 96 -7.75 5.47 2.29
N LEU A 97 -7.19 6.53 1.69
CA LEU A 97 -6.06 6.41 0.78
C LEU A 97 -4.83 5.83 1.48
N VAL A 98 -4.49 6.33 2.67
CA VAL A 98 -3.38 5.82 3.48
C VAL A 98 -3.62 4.35 3.87
N ALA A 99 -4.83 4.02 4.30
CA ALA A 99 -5.19 2.65 4.68
C ALA A 99 -5.01 1.67 3.50
N LEU A 100 -5.41 2.06 2.29
CA LEU A 100 -5.23 1.25 1.09
C LEU A 100 -3.74 1.02 0.76
N ILE A 101 -2.92 2.06 0.86
CA ILE A 101 -1.47 1.97 0.61
C ILE A 101 -0.81 1.03 1.63
N VAL A 102 -1.11 1.22 2.91
CA VAL A 102 -0.59 0.38 4.00
C VAL A 102 -0.99 -1.07 3.81
N ALA A 103 -2.29 -1.33 3.57
CA ALA A 103 -2.80 -2.68 3.42
C ALA A 103 -2.11 -3.43 2.26
N GLY A 104 -1.94 -2.75 1.12
CA GLY A 104 -1.25 -3.32 -0.03
C GLY A 104 0.23 -3.58 0.23
N PHE A 105 0.93 -2.62 0.83
CA PHE A 105 2.37 -2.74 1.09
C PHE A 105 2.68 -3.82 2.14
N ASP A 106 2.05 -3.74 3.31
CA ASP A 106 2.42 -4.58 4.47
C ASP A 106 2.10 -6.05 4.21
N THR A 107 0.91 -6.34 3.66
CA THR A 107 0.49 -7.74 3.44
C THR A 107 1.07 -8.33 2.15
N THR A 108 0.92 -7.64 1.02
CA THR A 108 1.33 -8.20 -0.28
C THR A 108 2.84 -8.12 -0.44
N GLY A 109 3.48 -7.03 0.01
CA GLY A 109 4.93 -6.90 0.01
C GLY A 109 5.61 -7.98 0.83
N TYR A 110 5.12 -8.22 2.05
CA TYR A 110 5.64 -9.28 2.90
C TYR A 110 5.39 -10.68 2.33
N THR A 111 4.19 -10.92 1.79
CA THR A 111 3.85 -12.20 1.13
C THR A 111 4.78 -12.49 -0.04
N LEU A 112 5.03 -11.50 -0.91
CA LEU A 112 5.96 -11.64 -2.02
C LEU A 112 7.39 -11.92 -1.56
N ALA A 113 7.84 -11.23 -0.51
CA ALA A 113 9.17 -11.48 0.07
C ALA A 113 9.29 -12.93 0.57
N ILE A 114 8.27 -13.45 1.26
CA ILE A 114 8.23 -14.86 1.69
C ILE A 114 8.24 -15.81 0.49
N ILE A 115 7.42 -15.56 -0.53
CA ILE A 115 7.36 -16.39 -1.73
C ILE A 115 8.76 -16.48 -2.36
N LEU A 116 9.47 -15.36 -2.51
CA LEU A 116 10.83 -15.36 -3.05
C LEU A 116 11.80 -16.14 -2.19
N VAL A 117 11.72 -16.00 -0.85
CA VAL A 117 12.54 -16.78 0.08
C VAL A 117 12.26 -18.28 -0.03
N LEU A 118 10.99 -18.68 -0.14
CA LEU A 118 10.59 -20.07 -0.30
C LEU A 118 11.07 -20.64 -1.64
N LEU A 119 10.90 -19.90 -2.74
CA LEU A 119 11.40 -20.31 -4.05
C LEU A 119 12.92 -20.50 -4.05
N ALA A 120 13.67 -19.61 -3.39
CA ALA A 120 15.12 -19.75 -3.26
C ALA A 120 15.53 -21.00 -2.45
N LYS A 121 14.70 -21.42 -1.49
CA LYS A 121 14.92 -22.63 -0.69
C LYS A 121 14.46 -23.93 -1.37
N HIS A 122 13.60 -23.84 -2.39
CA HIS A 122 13.04 -24.98 -3.11
C HIS A 122 13.33 -24.88 -4.63
N PRO A 123 14.56 -25.19 -5.08
CA PRO A 123 14.97 -25.02 -6.48
C PRO A 123 14.13 -25.80 -7.50
N ASP A 124 13.58 -26.95 -7.11
CA ASP A 124 12.74 -27.77 -8.00
C ASP A 124 11.40 -27.09 -8.29
N GLU A 125 10.78 -26.49 -7.26
CA GLU A 125 9.57 -25.67 -7.42
C GLU A 125 9.85 -24.41 -8.24
N MET A 126 11.01 -23.77 -8.02
CA MET A 126 11.44 -22.62 -8.81
C MET A 126 11.62 -22.97 -10.30
N LYS A 127 12.22 -24.13 -10.60
CA LYS A 127 12.35 -24.63 -11.99
C LYS A 127 10.99 -24.92 -12.62
N SER A 128 10.09 -25.57 -11.88
CA SER A 128 8.72 -25.85 -12.32
C SER A 128 7.95 -24.57 -12.64
N LEU A 129 8.05 -23.56 -11.77
CA LEU A 129 7.46 -22.24 -11.97
C LEU A 129 8.03 -21.55 -13.23
N GLN A 130 9.35 -21.52 -13.38
CA GLN A 130 10.00 -20.95 -14.57
C GLN A 130 9.54 -21.62 -15.86
N GLN A 131 9.49 -22.96 -15.88
CA GLN A 131 9.01 -23.72 -17.04
C GLN A 131 7.54 -23.40 -17.36
N SER A 132 6.71 -23.23 -16.33
CA SER A 132 5.29 -22.89 -16.49
C SER A 132 5.11 -21.48 -17.06
N LEU A 133 5.90 -20.50 -16.60
CA LEU A 133 5.88 -19.13 -17.13
C LEU A 133 6.32 -19.09 -18.61
N LEU A 134 7.40 -19.80 -18.97
CA LEU A 134 7.88 -19.89 -20.36
C LEU A 134 6.87 -20.58 -21.30
N LYS A 135 6.15 -21.61 -20.82
CA LYS A 135 5.07 -22.26 -21.58
C LYS A 135 3.83 -21.37 -21.71
N GLY A 136 3.50 -20.59 -20.67
CA GLY A 136 2.38 -19.64 -20.70
C GLY A 136 2.56 -18.54 -21.74
N ASP A 137 3.76 -17.96 -21.82
CA ASP A 137 4.09 -16.89 -22.77
C ASP A 137 4.06 -17.35 -24.24
N SER A 138 4.51 -18.57 -24.51
CA SER A 138 4.45 -19.17 -25.86
C SER A 138 3.02 -19.50 -26.29
N THR A 139 2.13 -19.79 -25.34
CA THR A 139 0.70 -20.05 -25.61
C THR A 139 -0.07 -18.75 -25.84
N GLN A 140 0.25 -17.67 -25.11
CA GLN A 140 -0.34 -16.35 -25.34
C GLN A 140 0.13 -15.71 -26.66
N SER A 141 1.42 -15.83 -27.02
CA SER A 141 1.94 -15.36 -28.32
C SER A 141 1.24 -16.03 -29.52
N ASN A 142 1.01 -17.34 -29.46
CA ASN A 142 0.30 -18.06 -30.51
C ASN A 142 -1.18 -17.66 -30.64
N ASN A 143 -1.85 -17.37 -29.53
CA ASN A 143 -3.24 -16.90 -29.55
C ASN A 143 -3.37 -15.45 -30.04
N HIS A 144 -2.37 -14.59 -29.78
CA HIS A 144 -2.33 -13.25 -30.35
C HIS A 144 -2.11 -13.28 -31.87
N LEU A 145 -1.26 -14.18 -32.38
CA LEU A 145 -1.06 -14.33 -33.84
C LEU A 145 -2.32 -14.84 -34.55
N LYS A 146 -3.06 -15.77 -33.96
CA LYS A 146 -4.33 -16.26 -34.54
C LYS A 146 -5.43 -15.19 -34.59
N ARG A 147 -5.48 -14.26 -33.63
CA ARG A 147 -6.46 -13.16 -33.58
C ARG A 147 -6.18 -12.02 -34.57
N VAL A 148 -4.95 -11.89 -35.08
CA VAL A 148 -4.58 -10.83 -36.04
C VAL A 148 -4.79 -11.28 -37.50
N ILE A 149 -4.95 -12.59 -37.73
CA ILE A 149 -5.09 -13.21 -39.06
C ILE A 149 -6.57 -13.59 -39.36
N THR A 150 -7.52 -13.24 -38.47
CA THR A 150 -8.97 -13.39 -38.68
C THR A 150 -9.63 -12.02 -38.56
#